data_AF-A0A7S2MSK3-F1
#
_entry.id   AF-A0A7S2MSK3-F1
#
_cell.length_a   1.000
_cell.length_b   1.000
_cell.length_c   1.000
_cell.angle_alpha   90.00
_cell.angle_beta   90.00
_cell.angle_gamma   90.00
#
_symmetry.space_group_name_H-M   'P 1'
#
loop_
_entity.id
_entity.type
_entity.pdbx_description
1 polymer ?
#
loop_
_entity_poly.entity_id
_entity_poly.type
_entity_poly.pdbx_seq_one_letter_code
_entity_poly.pdbx_strand_id
1 'polypeptide(L)'
;GWRHLPLSALDDFASGIVERYFPLPPMLLRVLRIFRILRAVRLLKEFSGLRNVIMTLFYSFPAFLNVIILLALVIFIYSVLGVHLFAYVESGNVLHTGVNFGSVSSASELLIQSMTGAEWQSFMLEVLNPQKHGNPLAIIYFVSFTIITTLVLVNLVVAVMLQNFSWL
;
A
#
# COMPACT_ATOMS: atom_id res chain seq x y z
N GLY A 1 -23.20 -19.67 -39.94
CA GLY A 1 -23.93 -20.18 -38.77
C GLY A 1 -23.26 -19.74 -37.49
N TRP A 2 -23.41 -18.48 -37.09
CA TRP A 2 -22.72 -17.90 -35.92
C TRP A 2 -23.69 -17.48 -34.80
N ARG A 3 -25.00 -17.70 -34.97
CA ARG A 3 -26.05 -17.18 -34.06
C ARG A 3 -26.36 -18.10 -32.86
N HIS A 4 -25.79 -19.30 -32.79
CA HIS A 4 -26.08 -20.32 -31.76
C HIS A 4 -24.89 -20.66 -30.87
N LEU A 5 -23.76 -19.95 -31.04
CA LEU A 5 -22.58 -20.20 -30.21
C LEU A 5 -22.77 -19.60 -28.81
N PRO A 6 -22.46 -20.35 -27.74
CA PRO A 6 -22.46 -19.83 -26.38
C PRO A 6 -21.41 -18.71 -26.25
N LEU A 7 -21.70 -17.68 -25.44
CA LEU A 7 -20.83 -16.51 -25.25
C LEU A 7 -19.38 -16.89 -24.87
N SER A 8 -19.20 -18.00 -24.14
CA SER A 8 -17.88 -18.55 -23.80
C SER A 8 -17.05 -18.96 -25.02
N ALA A 9 -17.68 -19.54 -26.04
CA ALA A 9 -16.98 -19.95 -27.26
C ALA A 9 -16.53 -18.76 -28.11
N LEU A 10 -17.25 -17.64 -28.03
CA LEU A 10 -16.83 -16.38 -28.66
C LEU A 10 -15.69 -15.70 -27.87
N ASP A 11 -15.71 -15.79 -26.54
CA ASP A 11 -14.63 -15.29 -25.69
C ASP A 11 -13.32 -16.11 -25.86
N ASP A 12 -13.43 -17.43 -25.97
CA ASP A 12 -12.29 -18.33 -26.25
C ASP A 12 -11.74 -18.11 -27.66
N PHE A 13 -12.61 -17.88 -28.65
CA PHE A 13 -12.19 -17.56 -30.01
C PHE A 13 -11.54 -16.17 -30.11
N ALA A 14 -12.10 -15.16 -29.42
CA ALA A 14 -11.56 -13.81 -29.39
C ALA A 14 -10.21 -13.76 -28.68
N SER A 15 -10.04 -14.51 -27.57
CA SER A 15 -8.76 -14.61 -26.88
C SER A 15 -7.71 -15.29 -27.76
N GLY A 16 -8.07 -16.37 -28.48
CA GLY A 16 -7.18 -17.06 -29.43
C GLY A 16 -6.78 -16.21 -30.65
N ILE A 17 -7.65 -15.34 -31.17
CA ILE A 17 -7.28 -14.40 -32.25
C ILE A 17 -6.37 -13.29 -31.72
N VAL A 18 -6.69 -12.73 -30.55
CA VAL A 18 -5.89 -11.67 -29.94
C VAL A 18 -4.48 -12.17 -29.65
N GLU A 19 -4.33 -13.38 -29.09
CA GLU A 19 -3.03 -14.00 -28.82
C GLU A 19 -2.20 -14.27 -30.09
N ARG A 20 -2.87 -14.57 -31.21
CA ARG A 20 -2.21 -14.92 -32.49
C ARG A 20 -1.73 -13.71 -33.30
N TYR A 21 -2.37 -12.55 -33.17
CA TYR A 21 -2.03 -11.34 -33.94
C TYR A 21 -1.39 -10.23 -33.10
N PHE A 22 -1.62 -10.22 -31.79
CA PHE A 22 -1.10 -9.22 -30.87
C PHE A 22 -0.56 -9.94 -29.63
N PRO A 23 0.76 -10.19 -29.52
CA PRO A 23 1.38 -10.70 -28.31
C PRO A 23 1.38 -9.60 -27.24
N LEU A 24 0.20 -9.22 -26.76
CA LEU A 24 0.03 -8.29 -25.65
C LEU A 24 0.31 -9.07 -24.37
N PRO A 25 1.27 -8.63 -23.54
CA PRO A 25 1.48 -9.26 -22.25
C PRO A 25 0.17 -9.31 -21.45
N PRO A 26 -0.10 -10.40 -20.71
CA PRO A 26 -1.37 -10.64 -20.03
C PRO A 26 -1.77 -9.52 -19.05
N MET A 27 -0.80 -8.72 -18.58
CA MET A 27 -1.03 -7.50 -17.83
C MET A 27 -1.84 -6.44 -18.59
N LEU A 28 -1.59 -6.23 -19.89
CA LEU A 28 -2.32 -5.23 -20.69
C LEU A 28 -3.78 -5.63 -20.90
N LEU A 29 -4.06 -6.92 -21.12
CA LEU A 29 -5.43 -7.43 -21.20
C LEU A 29 -6.18 -7.26 -19.87
N ARG A 30 -5.47 -7.38 -18.74
CA ARG A 30 -6.03 -7.13 -17.40
C ARG A 30 -6.35 -5.64 -17.20
N VAL A 31 -5.50 -4.73 -17.67
CA VAL A 31 -5.73 -3.28 -17.63
C VAL A 31 -6.93 -2.88 -18.49
N LEU A 32 -7.11 -3.47 -19.68
CA LEU A 32 -8.28 -3.21 -20.54
C LEU A 32 -9.61 -3.62 -19.88
N ARG A 33 -9.61 -4.63 -18.99
CA ARG A 33 -10.79 -4.97 -18.19
C ARG A 33 -11.11 -3.91 -17.12
N ILE A 34 -10.10 -3.23 -16.57
CA ILE A 34 -10.29 -2.13 -15.59
C ILE A 34 -11.04 -0.94 -16.21
N PHE A 35 -10.84 -0.66 -17.51
CA PHE A 35 -11.61 0.36 -18.23
C PHE A 35 -13.12 0.11 -18.26
N ARG A 36 -13.55 -1.16 -18.16
CA ARG A 36 -14.99 -1.48 -18.04
C ARG A 36 -15.54 -1.07 -16.67
N ILE A 37 -14.74 -1.17 -15.60
CA ILE A 37 -15.12 -0.72 -14.25
C ILE A 37 -15.26 0.81 -14.20
N LEU A 38 -14.42 1.54 -14.92
CA LEU A 38 -14.56 3.00 -15.09
C LEU A 38 -15.89 3.42 -15.72
N ARG A 39 -16.54 2.55 -16.53
CA ARG A 39 -17.91 2.81 -17.00
C ARG A 39 -18.93 2.72 -15.86
N ALA A 40 -18.78 1.78 -14.93
CA ALA A 40 -19.63 1.69 -13.73
C ALA A 40 -19.45 2.92 -12.82
N VAL A 41 -18.26 3.50 -12.75
CA VAL A 41 -18.02 4.80 -12.05
C VAL A 41 -18.82 5.95 -12.69
N ARG A 42 -19.13 5.90 -13.99
CA ARG A 42 -20.03 6.90 -14.61
C ARG A 42 -21.45 6.84 -14.06
N LEU A 43 -21.94 5.67 -13.63
CA LEU A 43 -23.26 5.54 -12.98
C LEU A 43 -23.30 6.27 -11.64
N LEU A 44 -22.16 6.41 -10.95
CA LEU A 44 -22.07 7.19 -9.70
C LEU A 44 -22.27 8.70 -9.93
N LYS A 45 -22.15 9.18 -11.18
CA LYS A 45 -22.43 10.59 -11.52
C LYS A 45 -23.92 10.92 -11.46
N GLU A 46 -24.79 9.93 -11.59
CA GLU A 46 -26.25 10.11 -11.56
C GLU A 46 -26.77 10.27 -10.12
N PHE A 47 -26.03 9.75 -9.13
CA PHE A 47 -26.36 9.89 -7.71
C PHE A 47 -25.65 11.12 -7.11
N SER A 48 -26.35 12.26 -7.09
CA SER A 48 -25.83 13.54 -6.58
C SER A 48 -25.23 13.47 -5.18
N GLY A 49 -25.81 12.66 -4.27
CA GLY A 49 -25.27 12.43 -2.93
C GLY A 49 -23.91 11.73 -2.92
N LEU A 50 -23.75 10.65 -3.69
CA LEU A 50 -22.48 9.92 -3.77
C LEU A 50 -21.41 10.74 -4.51
N ARG A 51 -21.80 11.49 -5.54
CA ARG A 51 -20.92 12.44 -6.23
C ARG A 51 -20.35 13.47 -5.27
N ASN A 52 -21.16 14.01 -4.37
CA ASN A 52 -20.69 15.02 -3.40
C ASN A 52 -19.66 14.43 -2.42
N VAL A 53 -19.89 13.21 -1.91
CA VAL A 53 -18.92 12.49 -1.05
C VAL A 53 -17.60 12.22 -1.78
N ILE A 54 -17.66 11.79 -3.03
CA ILE A 54 -16.44 11.55 -3.84
C ILE A 54 -15.70 12.87 -4.10
N MET A 55 -16.43 13.95 -4.40
CA MET A 55 -15.81 15.26 -4.65
C MET A 55 -15.15 15.82 -3.38
N THR A 56 -15.78 15.71 -2.21
CA THR A 56 -15.15 16.15 -0.95
C THR A 56 -13.90 15.33 -0.63
N LEU A 57 -13.90 14.01 -0.90
CA LEU A 57 -12.68 13.20 -0.79
C LEU A 57 -11.55 13.72 -1.70
N PHE A 58 -11.86 14.07 -2.95
CA PHE A 58 -10.86 14.65 -3.87
C PHE A 58 -10.36 16.02 -3.42
N TYR A 59 -11.22 16.87 -2.84
CA TYR A 59 -10.80 18.18 -2.34
C TYR A 59 -9.90 18.10 -1.11
N SER A 60 -10.06 17.08 -0.26
CA SER A 60 -9.17 16.88 0.89
C SER A 60 -7.85 16.23 0.49
N PHE A 61 -7.79 15.51 -0.64
CA PHE A 61 -6.61 14.76 -1.10
C PHE A 61 -5.29 15.56 -1.19
N PRO A 62 -5.26 16.82 -1.67
CA PRO A 62 -4.03 17.61 -1.72
C PRO A 62 -3.41 17.85 -0.33
N ALA A 63 -4.23 18.04 0.70
CA ALA A 63 -3.75 18.20 2.07
C ALA A 63 -3.10 16.90 2.60
N PHE A 64 -3.68 15.75 2.25
CA PHE A 64 -3.11 14.44 2.58
C PHE A 64 -1.75 14.19 1.94
N LEU A 65 -1.51 14.67 0.71
CA LEU A 65 -0.25 14.43 -0.01
C LEU A 65 0.97 14.98 0.75
N ASN A 66 0.86 16.14 1.37
CA ASN A 66 1.96 16.72 2.15
C ASN A 66 2.38 15.81 3.31
N VAL A 67 1.40 15.21 3.99
CA VAL A 67 1.65 14.27 5.09
C VAL A 67 2.19 12.94 4.57
N ILE A 68 1.68 12.44 3.44
CA ILE A 68 2.20 11.21 2.82
C ILE A 68 3.67 11.38 2.45
N ILE A 69 4.08 12.54 1.91
CA ILE A 69 5.49 12.83 1.60
C ILE A 69 6.33 12.83 2.87
N LEU A 70 5.84 13.46 3.95
CA LEU A 70 6.52 13.45 5.25
C LEU A 70 6.68 12.03 5.81
N LEU A 71 5.61 11.23 5.78
CA LEU A 71 5.63 9.82 6.22
C LEU A 71 6.59 8.99 5.37
N ALA A 72 6.58 9.17 4.04
CA ALA A 72 7.49 8.48 3.14
C ALA A 72 8.95 8.81 3.46
N LEU A 73 9.26 10.08 3.80
CA LEU A 73 10.60 10.48 4.24
C LEU A 73 11.00 9.80 5.56
N VAL A 74 10.10 9.77 6.56
CA VAL A 74 10.35 9.07 7.84
C VAL A 74 10.59 7.58 7.61
N ILE A 75 9.74 6.92 6.81
CA ILE A 75 9.89 5.50 6.45
C ILE A 75 11.21 5.26 5.73
N PHE A 76 11.61 6.15 4.82
CA PHE A 76 12.87 6.02 4.09
C PHE A 76 14.09 6.10 5.02
N ILE A 77 14.12 7.11 5.91
CA ILE A 77 15.21 7.28 6.89
C ILE A 77 15.31 6.04 7.79
N TYR A 78 14.18 5.59 8.34
CA TYR A 78 14.15 4.39 9.18
C TYR A 78 14.52 3.14 8.39
N SER A 79 14.08 3.00 7.14
CA SER A 79 14.44 1.85 6.30
C SER A 79 15.95 1.72 6.10
N VAL A 80 16.63 2.83 5.79
CA VAL A 80 18.10 2.84 5.64
C VAL A 80 18.77 2.48 6.97
N LEU A 81 18.31 3.06 8.07
CA LEU A 81 18.84 2.76 9.41
C LEU A 81 18.62 1.28 9.79
N GLY A 82 17.43 0.74 9.54
CA GLY A 82 17.05 -0.63 9.82
C GLY A 82 17.86 -1.64 9.01
N VAL A 83 18.11 -1.36 7.73
CA VAL A 83 19.03 -2.18 6.91
C VAL A 83 20.42 -2.18 7.54
N HIS A 84 20.93 -1.02 7.99
CA HIS A 84 22.26 -0.95 8.59
C HIS A 84 22.35 -1.71 9.93
N LEU A 85 21.27 -1.75 10.71
CA LEU A 85 21.24 -2.38 12.04
C LEU A 85 20.88 -3.87 12.01
N PHE A 86 20.02 -4.30 11.07
CA PHE A 86 19.33 -5.60 11.12
C PHE A 86 19.39 -6.42 9.82
N ALA A 87 20.16 -6.01 8.79
CA ALA A 87 20.21 -6.74 7.51
C ALA A 87 20.65 -8.21 7.62
N TYR A 88 21.44 -8.55 8.64
CA TYR A 88 21.99 -9.89 8.86
C TYR A 88 21.18 -10.74 9.85
N VAL A 89 20.04 -10.23 10.33
CA VAL A 89 19.15 -11.00 11.21
C VAL A 89 18.55 -12.16 10.43
N GLU A 90 18.59 -13.35 11.02
CA GLU A 90 18.02 -14.55 10.39
C GLU A 90 16.49 -14.44 10.27
N SER A 91 15.95 -14.89 9.14
CA SER A 91 14.51 -14.95 8.92
C SER A 91 13.82 -15.86 9.96
N GLY A 92 12.52 -15.68 10.15
CA GLY A 92 11.75 -16.61 10.96
C GLY A 92 10.26 -16.46 10.79
N ASN A 93 9.55 -16.26 11.89
CA ASN A 93 8.09 -16.40 11.88
C ASN A 93 7.42 -15.21 11.20
N VAL A 94 7.91 -13.99 11.46
CA VAL A 94 7.35 -12.77 10.86
C VAL A 94 8.28 -12.19 9.79
N LEU A 95 9.61 -12.34 9.95
CA LEU A 95 10.59 -11.98 8.93
C LEU A 95 10.69 -13.07 7.85
N HIS A 96 10.37 -12.72 6.60
CA HIS A 96 10.41 -13.63 5.44
C HIS A 96 10.89 -12.92 4.17
N THR A 97 10.98 -13.63 3.04
CA THR A 97 11.66 -13.18 1.79
C THR A 97 11.11 -11.90 1.15
N GLY A 98 9.99 -11.35 1.62
CA GLY A 98 9.46 -10.04 1.20
C GLY A 98 9.42 -8.97 2.31
N VAL A 99 9.50 -9.37 3.58
CA VAL A 99 9.34 -8.49 4.75
C VAL A 99 10.51 -8.71 5.69
N ASN A 100 11.61 -8.00 5.44
CA ASN A 100 12.87 -8.09 6.18
C ASN A 100 13.72 -6.81 6.02
N PHE A 101 14.90 -6.78 6.63
CA PHE A 101 15.85 -5.66 6.56
C PHE A 101 16.97 -5.87 5.53
N GLY A 102 16.82 -6.79 4.57
CA GLY A 102 17.82 -7.07 3.55
C GLY A 102 17.90 -6.02 2.42
N SER A 103 16.84 -5.22 2.23
CA SER A 103 16.83 -4.11 1.28
C SER A 103 15.94 -2.97 1.78
N VAL A 104 16.18 -1.75 1.30
CA VAL A 104 15.37 -0.57 1.67
C VAL A 104 13.90 -0.77 1.31
N SER A 105 13.59 -1.40 0.17
CA SER A 105 12.21 -1.68 -0.24
C SER A 105 11.50 -2.64 0.71
N SER A 106 12.16 -3.76 1.05
CA SER A 106 11.59 -4.74 1.98
C SER A 106 11.45 -4.18 3.40
N ALA A 107 12.43 -3.38 3.84
CA ALA A 107 12.37 -2.66 5.12
C ALA A 107 11.24 -1.62 5.12
N SER A 108 11.00 -0.95 4.00
CA SER A 108 9.88 -0.02 3.85
C SER A 108 8.53 -0.74 3.96
N GLU A 109 8.37 -1.93 3.37
CA GLU A 109 7.14 -2.74 3.53
C GLU A 109 6.90 -3.15 4.99
N LEU A 110 7.95 -3.57 5.68
CA LEU A 110 7.90 -3.91 7.11
C LEU A 110 7.49 -2.70 7.96
N LEU A 111 8.09 -1.54 7.69
CA LEU A 111 7.80 -0.30 8.42
C LEU A 111 6.40 0.25 8.11
N ILE A 112 5.90 0.07 6.88
CA ILE A 112 4.52 0.40 6.52
C ILE A 112 3.54 -0.44 7.34
N GLN A 113 3.79 -1.73 7.51
CA GLN A 113 2.98 -2.59 8.39
C GLN A 113 3.11 -2.15 9.86
N SER A 114 4.31 -1.82 10.30
CA SER A 114 4.55 -1.37 11.67
C SER A 114 3.81 -0.06 11.98
N MET A 115 3.75 0.87 11.01
CA MET A 115 3.06 2.16 11.13
C MET A 115 1.55 2.01 11.32
N THR A 116 0.93 0.98 10.73
CA THR A 116 -0.52 0.71 10.94
C THR A 116 -0.80 0.06 12.29
N GLY A 117 0.25 -0.22 13.09
CA GLY A 117 0.16 -0.91 14.37
C GLY A 117 0.15 -2.44 14.26
N ALA A 118 0.27 -2.99 13.05
CA ALA A 118 0.31 -4.43 12.84
C ALA A 118 1.73 -4.97 13.02
N GLU A 119 1.86 -6.08 13.74
CA GLU A 119 3.09 -6.90 13.85
C GLU A 119 4.37 -6.19 14.35
N TRP A 120 4.33 -4.90 14.70
CA TRP A 120 5.53 -4.13 15.07
C TRP A 120 6.26 -4.70 16.28
N GLN A 121 5.53 -5.24 17.27
CA GLN A 121 6.12 -5.92 18.42
C GLN A 121 6.77 -7.24 18.00
N SER A 122 6.14 -8.01 17.11
CA SER A 122 6.67 -9.27 16.59
C SER A 122 7.98 -9.04 15.83
N PHE A 123 8.02 -8.04 14.95
CA PHE A 123 9.23 -7.65 14.24
C PHE A 123 10.33 -7.24 15.20
N MET A 124 10.02 -6.37 16.18
CA MET A 124 10.96 -5.93 17.20
C MET A 124 11.55 -7.11 17.98
N LEU A 125 10.72 -8.04 18.44
CA LEU A 125 11.18 -9.22 19.19
C LEU A 125 12.04 -10.15 18.35
N GLU A 126 11.74 -10.28 17.05
CA GLU A 126 12.52 -11.12 16.15
C GLU A 126 13.90 -10.52 15.86
N VAL A 127 14.00 -9.21 15.60
CA VAL A 127 15.30 -8.54 15.43
C VAL A 127 16.04 -8.25 16.74
N LEU A 128 15.39 -8.42 17.88
CA LEU A 128 16.02 -8.36 19.21
C LEU A 128 16.70 -9.69 19.57
N ASN A 129 16.25 -10.82 19.00
CA ASN A 129 16.67 -12.15 19.43
C ASN A 129 18.18 -12.38 19.22
N PRO A 130 18.97 -12.54 20.30
CA PRO A 130 20.42 -12.74 20.19
C PRO A 130 20.80 -14.02 19.44
N GLN A 131 19.95 -15.04 19.46
CA GLN A 131 20.18 -16.30 18.74
C GLN A 131 20.12 -16.13 17.22
N LYS A 132 19.48 -15.06 16.74
CA LYS A 132 19.32 -14.74 15.30
C LYS A 132 20.20 -13.57 14.85
N HIS A 133 21.31 -13.31 15.55
CA HIS A 133 22.15 -12.14 15.33
C HIS A 133 21.41 -10.80 15.53
N GLY A 134 20.37 -10.80 16.38
CA GLY A 134 19.61 -9.61 16.73
C GLY A 134 20.40 -8.59 17.54
N ASN A 135 19.91 -7.35 17.55
CA ASN A 135 20.55 -6.21 18.20
C ASN A 135 19.60 -5.54 19.21
N PRO A 136 20.03 -5.33 20.48
CA PRO A 136 19.23 -4.65 21.51
C PRO A 136 18.69 -3.26 21.13
N LEU A 137 19.35 -2.57 20.19
CA LEU A 137 18.88 -1.29 19.65
C LEU A 137 17.52 -1.40 18.93
N ALA A 138 17.04 -2.61 18.64
CA ALA A 138 15.70 -2.89 18.13
C ALA A 138 14.59 -2.23 18.96
N ILE A 139 14.70 -2.24 20.29
CA ILE A 139 13.67 -1.66 21.18
C ILE A 139 13.55 -0.16 20.92
N ILE A 140 14.66 0.56 20.93
CA ILE A 140 14.67 2.01 20.72
C ILE A 140 14.25 2.35 19.29
N TYR A 141 14.70 1.56 18.31
CA TYR A 141 14.35 1.74 16.90
C TYR A 141 12.83 1.62 16.67
N PHE A 142 12.20 0.53 17.09
CA PHE A 142 10.77 0.32 16.85
C PHE A 142 9.89 1.21 17.73
N VAL A 143 10.25 1.44 19.00
CA VAL A 143 9.47 2.32 19.88
C VAL A 143 9.51 3.77 19.38
N SER A 144 10.68 4.28 18.99
CA SER A 144 10.79 5.63 18.43
C SER A 144 10.02 5.77 17.11
N PHE A 145 10.12 4.78 16.21
CA PHE A 145 9.35 4.76 14.97
C PHE A 145 7.85 4.83 15.24
N THR A 146 7.33 3.92 16.07
CA THR A 146 5.90 3.84 16.40
C THR A 146 5.39 5.14 17.05
N ILE A 147 6.17 5.74 17.95
CA ILE A 147 5.79 7.03 18.56
C ILE A 147 5.73 8.12 17.49
N ILE A 148 6.78 8.27 16.67
CA ILE A 148 6.85 9.32 15.64
C ILE A 148 5.72 9.15 14.62
N THR A 149 5.51 7.94 14.09
CA THR A 149 4.47 7.70 13.09
C THR A 149 3.08 7.88 13.67
N THR A 150 2.83 7.44 14.91
CA THR A 150 1.55 7.67 15.58
C THR A 150 1.30 9.17 15.77
N LEU A 151 2.31 9.95 16.15
CA LEU A 151 2.20 11.40 16.32
C LEU A 151 1.89 12.10 14.99
N VAL A 152 2.55 11.68 13.89
CA VAL A 152 2.25 12.19 12.54
C VAL A 152 0.83 11.83 12.09
N LEU A 153 0.38 10.59 12.32
CA LEU A 153 -0.97 10.14 11.98
C LEU A 153 -2.05 10.87 12.81
N VAL A 154 -1.82 11.07 14.11
CA VAL A 154 -2.73 11.84 14.96
C VAL A 154 -2.79 13.29 14.49
N ASN A 155 -1.65 13.91 14.17
CA ASN A 155 -1.60 15.27 13.63
C ASN A 155 -2.34 15.39 12.29
N LEU A 156 -2.31 14.34 11.45
CA LEU A 156 -3.10 14.29 10.22
C LEU A 156 -4.60 14.26 10.51
N VAL A 157 -5.05 13.41 11.44
CA VAL A 157 -6.47 13.35 11.83
C VAL A 157 -6.94 14.70 12.35
N VAL A 158 -6.14 15.35 13.21
CA VAL A 158 -6.44 16.69 13.73
C VAL A 158 -6.51 17.71 12.58
N ALA A 159 -5.54 17.71 11.67
CA ALA A 159 -5.54 18.63 10.53
C ALA A 159 -6.80 18.45 9.65
N VAL A 160 -7.18 17.21 9.36
CA VAL A 160 -8.38 16.90 8.56
C VAL A 160 -9.66 17.31 9.31
N MET A 161 -9.73 17.06 10.61
CA MET A 161 -10.85 17.50 11.45
C MET A 161 -10.97 19.02 11.48
N LEU A 162 -9.87 19.74 11.73
CA LEU A 162 -9.85 21.20 11.71
C LEU A 162 -10.27 21.75 10.35
N GLN A 163 -9.80 21.13 9.26
CA GLN A 163 -10.22 21.53 7.94
C GLN A 163 -11.72 21.35 7.77
N ASN A 164 -12.30 20.22 8.19
CA ASN A 164 -13.76 20.01 8.15
C ASN A 164 -14.55 21.05 8.96
N PHE A 165 -14.06 21.49 10.13
CA PHE A 165 -14.71 22.53 10.92
C PHE A 165 -14.58 23.93 10.32
N SER A 166 -13.53 24.21 9.57
CA SER A 166 -13.37 25.52 8.89
C SER A 166 -14.35 25.75 7.73
N TRP A 167 -15.02 24.70 7.26
CA TRP A 167 -16.07 24.78 6.22
C TRP A 167 -17.50 24.88 6.78
N LEU A 168 -17.68 24.81 8.10
CA LEU A 168 -18.94 25.03 8.82
C LEU A 168 -18.99 26.46 9.39
#